data_AF-A0A2U3EEV7-F1
#
_entry.id   AF-A0A2U3EEV7-F1
#
_cell.length_a   1.000
_cell.length_b   1.000
_cell.length_c   1.000
_cell.angle_alpha   90.00
_cell.angle_beta   90.00
_cell.angle_gamma   90.00
#
_symmetry.space_group_name_H-M   'P 1'
#
loop_
_entity.id
_entity.type
_entity.pdbx_description
1 polymer ?
#
loop_
_entity_poly.entity_id
_entity_poly.type
_entity_poly.pdbx_seq_one_letter_code
_entity_poly.pdbx_strand_id
1 'polypeptide(L)'
;MDPKLMSFRYGKYPESQGSSLLSLLTSCVVANHKAPIEPSSPRSSLDVGDATVEEAMEETKAFLDTAGDNEEDGDSEHDQGSKLFRCLLQVVASLLCLGVLFAGYDLYRASTAPSIASPEQTPQLRHCGNDAITARNRGCMFDPISIAWLPESCHDFELTKEFLAVERWHFWTLPDTSDAMSLANVMQGQHSTLFVSETYLRHRCVFAWRKLHRAVLNSTAVDAYTTGWDGMMECEELFKDGRTDGGARFEVTVGYPECRAEF
;
A
#
# COMPACT_ATOMS: atom_id res chain seq x y z
N MET A 1 -38.26 -18.01 -21.37
CA MET A 1 -38.22 -16.56 -21.13
C MET A 1 -36.77 -16.23 -20.78
N ASP A 2 -36.15 -15.43 -21.64
CA ASP A 2 -34.70 -15.33 -21.83
C ASP A 2 -33.89 -14.75 -20.65
N PRO A 3 -32.63 -15.19 -20.48
CA PRO A 3 -31.67 -14.62 -19.55
C PRO A 3 -30.98 -13.41 -20.18
N LYS A 4 -31.11 -12.22 -19.57
CA LYS A 4 -30.32 -11.05 -19.99
C LYS A 4 -28.98 -11.02 -19.27
N LEU A 5 -27.94 -11.41 -20.02
CA LEU A 5 -26.54 -11.04 -19.82
C LEU A 5 -26.43 -9.51 -19.64
N MET A 6 -25.84 -9.05 -18.53
CA MET A 6 -25.27 -7.71 -18.43
C MET A 6 -23.75 -7.83 -18.58
N SER A 7 -23.29 -7.45 -19.77
CA SER A 7 -21.88 -7.26 -20.12
C SER A 7 -21.37 -5.98 -19.44
N PHE A 8 -20.40 -6.11 -18.53
CA PHE A 8 -19.63 -4.98 -18.03
C PHE A 8 -18.60 -4.58 -19.08
N ARG A 9 -18.82 -3.44 -19.74
CA ARG A 9 -17.80 -2.77 -20.56
C ARG A 9 -16.81 -2.08 -19.64
N TYR A 10 -15.55 -2.49 -19.72
CA TYR A 10 -14.43 -1.72 -19.17
C TYR A 10 -14.34 -0.37 -19.89
N GLY A 11 -14.43 0.71 -19.12
CA GLY A 11 -14.15 2.06 -19.61
C GLY A 11 -12.66 2.19 -19.91
N LYS A 12 -12.33 2.52 -21.17
CA LYS A 12 -11.00 2.96 -21.60
C LYS A 12 -10.73 4.35 -21.01
N TYR A 13 -9.60 4.52 -20.34
CA TYR A 13 -9.04 5.82 -20.04
C TYR A 13 -8.45 6.44 -21.31
N PRO A 14 -8.57 7.76 -21.52
CA PRO A 14 -7.98 8.44 -22.67
C PRO A 14 -6.46 8.52 -22.55
N GLU A 15 -5.78 8.17 -23.65
CA GLU A 15 -4.36 8.45 -23.90
C GLU A 15 -4.12 9.96 -23.90
N SER A 16 -3.26 10.46 -23.01
CA SER A 16 -2.68 11.80 -23.15
C SER A 16 -1.40 11.69 -23.98
N GLN A 17 -1.45 12.26 -25.18
CA GLN A 17 -0.27 12.47 -26.01
C GLN A 17 0.53 13.68 -25.49
N GLY A 18 1.84 13.45 -25.36
CA GLY A 18 2.88 14.39 -25.82
C GLY A 18 3.24 15.58 -24.93
N SER A 19 4.39 15.49 -24.26
CA SER A 19 5.42 16.50 -24.48
C SER A 19 6.81 15.87 -24.40
N SER A 20 7.52 16.02 -25.52
CA SER A 20 8.84 15.50 -25.82
C SER A 20 9.92 16.34 -25.13
N LEU A 21 10.64 15.76 -24.17
CA LEU A 21 11.93 16.27 -23.67
C LEU A 21 12.86 15.09 -23.33
N LEU A 22 13.23 14.29 -24.33
CA LEU A 22 14.32 13.32 -24.25
C LEU A 22 14.94 13.14 -25.64
N SER A 23 15.50 14.23 -26.16
CA SER A 23 16.48 14.20 -27.23
C SER A 23 17.68 14.96 -26.69
N LEU A 24 18.71 14.24 -26.26
CA LEU A 24 20.10 14.69 -26.16
C LEU A 24 20.99 13.60 -25.54
N LEU A 25 20.90 12.34 -25.99
CA LEU A 25 21.97 11.37 -25.78
C LEU A 25 22.01 10.42 -26.98
N THR A 26 22.72 10.82 -28.03
CA THR A 26 23.08 9.91 -29.12
C THR A 26 24.49 10.21 -29.56
N SER A 27 25.45 9.40 -29.08
CA SER A 27 26.53 8.83 -29.89
C SER A 27 27.44 7.99 -29.01
N CYS A 28 27.31 6.66 -29.15
CA CYS A 28 28.41 5.73 -29.31
C CYS A 28 27.82 4.33 -29.53
N VAL A 29 27.42 4.04 -30.77
CA VAL A 29 27.17 2.67 -31.24
C VAL A 29 27.87 2.54 -32.59
N VAL A 30 28.94 1.76 -32.63
CA VAL A 30 29.48 1.21 -33.88
C VAL A 30 28.70 -0.07 -34.14
N ALA A 31 27.80 -0.03 -35.11
CA ALA A 31 27.04 -1.19 -35.56
C ALA A 31 27.77 -1.86 -36.74
N ASN A 32 28.01 -3.16 -36.65
CA ASN A 32 28.31 -3.99 -37.82
C ASN A 32 27.10 -4.90 -38.06
N HIS A 33 26.40 -4.69 -39.17
CA HIS A 33 25.17 -5.39 -39.52
C HIS A 33 25.43 -6.69 -40.29
N LYS A 34 24.75 -7.79 -39.90
CA LYS A 34 24.21 -8.77 -40.87
C LYS A 34 22.86 -9.33 -40.38
N ALA A 35 21.98 -9.54 -41.36
CA ALA A 35 20.52 -9.62 -41.29
C ALA A 35 19.90 -10.93 -40.72
N PRO A 36 18.57 -10.95 -40.43
CA PRO A 36 17.92 -11.95 -39.57
C PRO A 36 17.09 -13.01 -40.32
N ILE A 37 16.83 -14.14 -39.65
CA ILE A 37 15.77 -15.11 -39.96
C ILE A 37 15.02 -15.43 -38.66
N GLU A 38 13.71 -15.15 -38.63
CA GLU A 38 12.70 -15.56 -37.63
C GLU A 38 12.35 -17.07 -37.76
N PRO A 39 11.53 -17.74 -36.90
CA PRO A 39 10.78 -17.26 -35.72
C PRO A 39 10.84 -18.21 -34.48
N SER A 40 10.08 -17.82 -33.44
CA SER A 40 9.33 -18.67 -32.48
C SER A 40 9.93 -19.02 -31.10
N SER A 41 9.32 -18.39 -30.08
CA SER A 41 8.81 -18.88 -28.77
C SER A 41 8.85 -20.40 -28.50
N PRO A 42 8.75 -20.93 -27.25
CA PRO A 42 8.78 -20.32 -25.90
C PRO A 42 9.67 -21.05 -24.87
N ARG A 43 9.71 -20.49 -23.65
CA ARG A 43 9.79 -21.17 -22.33
C ARG A 43 11.16 -21.61 -21.80
N SER A 44 11.56 -20.83 -20.80
CA SER A 44 12.23 -21.23 -19.57
C SER A 44 11.97 -22.69 -19.15
N SER A 45 13.07 -23.43 -18.98
CA SER A 45 13.21 -24.40 -17.90
C SER A 45 14.60 -24.18 -17.31
N LEU A 46 14.62 -23.78 -16.04
CA LEU A 46 15.79 -23.87 -15.17
C LEU A 46 16.18 -25.34 -15.06
N ASP A 47 17.44 -25.65 -15.32
CA ASP A 47 18.06 -26.82 -14.71
C ASP A 47 19.39 -26.40 -14.11
N VAL A 48 19.57 -26.78 -12.85
CA VAL A 48 20.74 -26.52 -12.03
C VAL A 48 21.72 -27.65 -12.31
N GLY A 49 22.87 -27.33 -12.88
CA GLY A 49 23.97 -28.26 -13.11
C GLY A 49 25.28 -27.64 -12.64
N ASP A 50 25.79 -28.18 -11.54
CA ASP A 50 27.11 -27.95 -10.96
C ASP A 50 28.21 -28.24 -11.99
N ALA A 51 29.19 -27.34 -12.12
CA ALA A 51 30.38 -27.55 -12.94
C ALA A 51 31.62 -27.09 -12.19
N THR A 52 32.54 -28.04 -12.07
CA THR A 52 33.75 -28.05 -11.26
C THR A 52 34.83 -27.09 -11.76
N VAL A 53 35.64 -26.64 -10.81
CA VAL A 53 36.83 -25.80 -10.96
C VAL A 53 37.90 -26.53 -11.78
N GLU A 54 37.79 -26.56 -13.10
CA GLU A 54 38.90 -26.97 -13.98
C GLU A 54 38.81 -26.44 -15.43
N GLU A 55 37.79 -25.64 -15.78
CA GLU A 55 37.60 -25.09 -17.14
C GLU A 55 37.91 -23.57 -17.23
N ALA A 56 38.77 -23.06 -16.35
CA ALA A 56 39.12 -21.63 -16.30
C ALA A 56 40.56 -21.31 -16.77
N MET A 57 41.30 -22.29 -17.27
CA MET A 57 42.75 -22.12 -17.50
C MET A 57 43.24 -22.43 -18.92
N GLU A 58 42.35 -22.71 -19.88
CA GLU A 58 42.75 -23.01 -21.27
C GLU A 58 42.39 -21.92 -22.29
N GLU A 59 41.36 -21.10 -22.06
CA GLU A 59 41.05 -19.98 -22.97
C GLU A 59 42.04 -18.80 -22.88
N THR A 60 42.71 -18.60 -21.73
CA THR A 60 43.65 -17.49 -21.54
C THR A 60 44.99 -17.68 -22.23
N LYS A 61 45.29 -18.89 -22.73
CA LYS A 61 46.56 -19.18 -23.41
C LYS A 61 46.51 -18.99 -24.93
N ALA A 62 45.31 -18.97 -25.52
CA ALA A 62 45.14 -18.69 -26.95
C ALA A 62 45.20 -17.18 -27.28
N PHE A 63 45.13 -16.29 -26.28
CA PHE A 63 45.11 -14.84 -26.49
C PHE A 63 46.48 -14.15 -26.37
N LEU A 64 47.52 -14.86 -25.93
CA LEU A 64 48.84 -14.27 -25.66
C LEU A 64 49.90 -14.52 -26.75
N ASP A 65 49.54 -15.16 -27.86
CA ASP A 65 50.50 -15.53 -28.90
C ASP A 65 50.13 -14.92 -30.25
N THR A 66 50.23 -13.58 -30.35
CA THR A 66 50.50 -12.89 -31.62
C THR A 66 51.01 -11.48 -31.36
N ALA A 67 52.22 -11.39 -30.81
CA ALA A 67 53.08 -10.23 -30.99
C ALA A 67 54.09 -10.58 -32.09
N GLY A 68 54.08 -9.84 -33.19
CA GLY A 68 54.95 -10.05 -34.34
C GLY A 68 54.68 -9.08 -35.48
N ASP A 69 55.10 -7.84 -35.25
CA ASP A 69 55.70 -6.88 -36.17
C ASP A 69 55.09 -6.65 -37.57
N ASN A 70 54.59 -5.42 -37.78
CA ASN A 70 55.08 -4.52 -38.82
C ASN A 70 54.68 -3.07 -38.47
N GLU A 71 55.69 -2.21 -38.36
CA GLU A 71 55.56 -0.74 -38.31
C GLU A 71 54.91 -0.23 -39.59
N GLU A 72 53.96 0.69 -39.47
CA GLU A 72 54.05 2.04 -40.06
C GLU A 72 52.90 2.95 -39.59
N ASP A 73 53.31 3.99 -38.88
CA ASP A 73 52.88 5.39 -38.98
C ASP A 73 51.56 5.90 -38.37
N GLY A 74 51.70 6.91 -37.49
CA GLY A 74 50.77 8.04 -37.42
C GLY A 74 49.73 8.08 -36.29
N ASP A 75 50.14 8.56 -35.11
CA ASP A 75 49.39 9.44 -34.20
C ASP A 75 47.92 9.07 -33.88
N SER A 76 47.70 8.15 -32.92
CA SER A 76 46.34 7.82 -32.46
C SER A 76 46.19 7.50 -30.97
N GLU A 77 47.10 7.94 -30.08
CA GLU A 77 46.90 7.83 -28.62
C GLU A 77 46.17 9.05 -28.02
N HIS A 78 46.19 10.21 -28.69
CA HIS A 78 45.58 11.43 -28.16
C HIS A 78 44.05 11.52 -28.40
N ASP A 79 43.52 10.86 -29.43
CA ASP A 79 42.10 10.92 -29.80
C ASP A 79 41.20 10.05 -28.89
N GLN A 80 41.71 8.91 -28.41
CA GLN A 80 40.95 7.96 -27.61
C GLN A 80 40.77 8.43 -26.15
N GLY A 81 41.80 9.08 -25.57
CA GLY A 81 41.70 9.73 -24.26
C GLY A 81 40.72 10.91 -24.25
N SER A 82 40.64 11.66 -25.36
CA SER A 82 39.69 12.77 -25.50
C SER A 82 38.23 12.30 -25.51
N LYS A 83 37.94 11.15 -26.11
CA LYS A 83 36.58 10.56 -26.17
C LYS A 83 36.14 10.04 -24.80
N LEU A 84 37.02 9.33 -24.09
CA LEU A 84 36.74 8.84 -22.73
C LEU A 84 36.55 10.00 -21.74
N PHE A 85 37.41 11.02 -21.80
CA PHE A 85 37.30 12.21 -20.96
C PHE A 85 35.98 12.98 -21.20
N ARG A 86 35.57 13.13 -22.47
CA ARG A 86 34.27 13.76 -22.82
C ARG A 86 33.08 12.94 -22.30
N CYS A 87 33.12 11.61 -22.41
CA CYS A 87 32.06 10.74 -21.92
C CYS A 87 31.94 10.81 -20.39
N LEU A 88 33.06 10.77 -19.66
CA LEU A 88 33.08 10.94 -18.20
C LEU A 88 32.52 12.29 -17.78
N LEU A 89 32.90 13.37 -18.47
CA LEU A 89 32.38 14.71 -18.19
C LEU A 89 30.86 14.79 -18.42
N GLN A 90 30.35 14.15 -19.48
CA GLN A 90 28.91 14.09 -19.77
C GLN A 90 28.13 13.29 -18.72
N VAL A 91 28.66 12.17 -18.25
CA VAL A 91 28.04 11.36 -17.19
C VAL A 91 28.00 12.15 -15.87
N VAL A 92 29.11 12.77 -15.49
CA VAL A 92 29.18 13.60 -14.27
C VAL A 92 28.21 14.78 -14.36
N ALA A 93 28.15 15.49 -15.50
CA ALA A 93 27.21 16.58 -15.70
C ALA A 93 25.75 16.11 -15.61
N SER A 94 25.42 14.94 -16.18
CA SER A 94 24.08 14.36 -16.13
C SER A 94 23.67 13.99 -14.71
N LEU A 95 24.57 13.39 -13.92
CA LEU A 95 24.34 13.05 -12.52
C LEU A 95 24.14 14.30 -11.66
N LEU A 96 24.92 15.36 -11.89
CA LEU A 96 24.74 16.65 -11.21
C LEU A 96 23.39 17.28 -11.56
N CYS A 97 22.98 17.27 -12.82
CA CYS A 97 21.67 17.77 -13.24
C CYS A 97 20.52 16.98 -12.60
N LEU A 98 20.61 15.65 -12.57
CA LEU A 98 19.64 14.79 -11.88
C LEU A 98 19.57 15.09 -10.38
N GLY A 99 20.71 15.29 -9.72
CA GLY A 99 20.77 15.66 -8.30
C GLY A 99 20.09 17.01 -8.02
N VAL A 100 20.31 18.01 -8.88
CA VAL A 100 19.64 19.32 -8.77
C VAL A 100 18.14 19.21 -8.99
N LEU A 101 17.69 18.41 -9.96
CA LEU A 101 16.27 18.16 -10.19
C LEU A 101 15.61 17.46 -9.00
N PHE A 102 16.29 16.48 -8.40
CA PHE A 102 15.78 15.77 -7.23
C PHE A 102 15.68 16.69 -6.01
N ALA A 103 16.74 17.45 -5.72
CA ALA A 103 16.73 18.43 -4.64
C ALA A 103 15.69 19.54 -4.85
N GLY A 104 15.51 19.98 -6.10
CA GLY A 104 14.47 20.94 -6.48
C GLY A 104 13.06 20.38 -6.32
N TYR A 105 12.86 19.10 -6.64
CA TYR A 105 11.58 18.41 -6.44
C TYR A 105 11.27 18.24 -4.94
N ASP A 106 12.25 17.89 -4.12
CA ASP A 106 12.10 17.80 -2.66
C ASP A 106 11.77 19.16 -2.05
N LEU A 107 12.42 20.23 -2.51
CA LEU A 107 12.11 21.59 -2.07
C LEU A 107 10.72 22.04 -2.54
N TYR A 108 10.33 21.69 -3.77
CA TYR A 108 8.99 21.95 -4.29
C TYR A 108 7.92 21.21 -3.48
N ARG A 109 8.15 19.93 -3.17
CA ARG A 109 7.31 19.12 -2.26
C ARG A 109 7.21 19.75 -0.88
N ALA A 110 8.31 20.21 -0.30
CA ALA A 110 8.31 20.88 1.00
C ALA A 110 7.57 22.23 0.95
N SER A 111 7.63 22.96 -0.16
CA SER A 111 6.95 24.27 -0.33
C SER A 111 5.45 24.16 -0.61
N THR A 112 5.03 23.05 -1.21
CA THR A 112 3.62 22.75 -1.53
C THR A 112 2.98 21.83 -0.51
N ALA A 113 3.76 21.26 0.40
CA ALA A 113 3.26 20.65 1.62
C ALA A 113 2.42 21.70 2.34
N PRO A 114 1.14 21.41 2.65
CA PRO A 114 0.31 22.32 3.43
C PRO A 114 1.06 22.68 4.70
N SER A 115 1.23 23.98 4.99
CA SER A 115 1.75 24.41 6.28
C SER A 115 0.85 23.83 7.36
N ILE A 116 1.36 22.85 8.10
CA ILE A 116 0.74 22.36 9.33
C ILE A 116 0.60 23.59 10.21
N ALA A 117 -0.64 23.93 10.53
CA ALA A 117 -0.98 24.99 11.45
C ALA A 117 -0.21 24.80 12.78
N SER A 118 0.09 25.93 13.43
CA SER A 118 0.61 26.13 14.78
C SER A 118 0.78 24.87 15.68
N PRO A 119 1.89 24.72 16.44
CA PRO A 119 2.12 23.61 17.36
C PRO A 119 1.29 23.71 18.65
N GLU A 120 0.02 24.05 18.52
CA GLU A 120 -0.97 23.93 19.58
C GLU A 120 -2.02 22.92 19.09
N GLN A 121 -1.79 21.65 19.44
CA GLN A 121 -2.61 20.48 19.15
C GLN A 121 -2.37 19.84 17.77
N THR A 122 -1.25 19.13 17.60
CA THR A 122 -1.39 17.79 17.01
C THR A 122 -2.48 17.09 17.83
N PRO A 123 -3.54 16.52 17.22
CA PRO A 123 -4.42 15.59 17.93
C PRO A 123 -3.52 14.45 18.36
N GLN A 124 -2.96 14.57 19.56
CA GLN A 124 -2.12 13.56 20.16
C GLN A 124 -2.95 12.28 20.07
N LEU A 125 -2.42 11.25 19.43
CA LEU A 125 -2.93 9.88 19.43
C LEU A 125 -2.98 9.40 20.90
N ARG A 126 -3.93 9.94 21.65
CA ARG A 126 -4.08 9.71 23.08
C ARG A 126 -4.81 8.39 23.21
N HIS A 127 -4.12 7.40 23.78
CA HIS A 127 -4.73 6.13 24.13
C HIS A 127 -5.94 6.36 25.05
N CYS A 128 -7.02 5.63 24.81
CA CYS A 128 -8.26 5.74 25.58
C CYS A 128 -8.19 5.08 26.97
N GLY A 129 -7.04 4.52 27.35
CA GLY A 129 -6.92 3.75 28.59
C GLY A 129 -7.48 2.33 28.39
N ASN A 130 -7.90 1.70 29.49
CA ASN A 130 -8.36 0.31 29.49
C ASN A 130 -9.76 0.15 30.10
N ASP A 131 -10.45 1.26 30.34
CA ASP A 131 -11.78 1.28 30.95
C ASP A 131 -12.58 2.51 30.46
N ALA A 132 -13.91 2.39 30.51
CA ALA A 132 -14.82 3.37 29.96
C ALA A 132 -14.77 4.74 30.67
N ILE A 133 -14.45 4.75 31.96
CA ILE A 133 -14.36 5.98 32.75
C ILE A 133 -13.12 6.77 32.32
N THR A 134 -11.97 6.09 32.23
CA THR A 134 -10.73 6.67 31.73
C THR A 134 -10.88 7.16 30.29
N ALA A 135 -11.50 6.36 29.42
CA ALA A 135 -11.73 6.73 28.02
C ALA A 135 -12.56 8.02 27.90
N ARG A 136 -13.67 8.11 28.62
CA ARG A 136 -14.52 9.31 28.64
C ARG A 136 -13.79 10.53 29.19
N ASN A 137 -13.04 10.35 30.28
CA ASN A 137 -12.23 11.43 30.89
C ASN A 137 -11.13 11.93 29.95
N ARG A 138 -10.67 11.09 29.01
CA ARG A 138 -9.69 11.44 27.97
C ARG A 138 -10.33 12.01 26.70
N GLY A 139 -11.66 12.14 26.65
CA GLY A 139 -12.39 12.64 25.48
C GLY A 139 -12.55 11.62 24.36
N CYS A 140 -12.30 10.33 24.62
CA CYS A 140 -12.57 9.28 23.65
C CYS A 140 -14.07 9.06 23.46
N MET A 141 -14.43 8.54 22.29
CA MET A 141 -15.80 8.30 21.86
C MET A 141 -15.98 6.83 21.52
N PHE A 142 -17.13 6.28 21.88
CA PHE A 142 -17.46 4.89 21.56
C PHE A 142 -17.80 4.78 20.06
N ASP A 143 -17.12 3.87 19.37
CA ASP A 143 -17.39 3.52 17.98
C ASP A 143 -18.10 2.17 17.89
N PRO A 144 -19.35 2.10 17.42
CA PRO A 144 -20.08 0.84 17.30
C PRO A 144 -19.50 -0.05 16.18
N ILE A 145 -18.82 0.49 15.17
CA ILE A 145 -18.19 -0.32 14.12
C ILE A 145 -17.05 -1.15 14.74
N SER A 146 -16.12 -0.51 15.44
CA SER A 146 -15.02 -1.20 16.15
C SER A 146 -15.43 -1.83 17.48
N ILE A 147 -16.63 -1.55 18.02
CA ILE A 147 -17.05 -1.90 19.40
C ILE A 147 -15.94 -1.48 20.38
N ALA A 148 -15.52 -0.22 20.29
CA ALA A 148 -14.32 0.25 20.98
C ALA A 148 -14.38 1.73 21.35
N TRP A 149 -13.61 2.10 22.37
CA TRP A 149 -13.34 3.51 22.67
C TRP A 149 -12.19 4.03 21.84
N LEU A 150 -12.44 5.04 21.01
CA LEU A 150 -11.47 5.62 20.08
C LEU A 150 -11.25 7.11 20.36
N PRO A 151 -10.03 7.64 20.17
CA PRO A 151 -9.83 9.08 20.12
C PRO A 151 -10.49 9.64 18.85
N GLU A 152 -10.79 10.94 18.87
CA GLU A 152 -11.43 11.65 17.75
C GLU A 152 -10.69 11.44 16.42
N SER A 153 -9.36 11.41 16.43
CA SER A 153 -8.53 11.22 15.24
C SER A 153 -8.72 9.87 14.52
N CYS A 154 -9.23 8.85 15.22
CA CYS A 154 -9.51 7.52 14.66
C CYS A 154 -11.02 7.22 14.53
N HIS A 155 -11.87 8.19 14.89
CA HIS A 155 -13.32 8.03 14.79
C HIS A 155 -13.81 8.61 13.46
N ASP A 156 -14.50 7.81 12.65
CA ASP A 156 -15.09 8.26 11.39
C ASP A 156 -16.59 8.51 11.58
N PHE A 157 -16.93 9.70 12.07
CA PHE A 157 -18.30 10.05 12.46
C PHE A 157 -19.32 9.89 11.33
N GLU A 158 -18.95 10.23 10.10
CA GLU A 158 -19.84 10.09 8.96
C GLU A 158 -20.09 8.62 8.64
N LEU A 159 -19.06 7.78 8.68
CA LEU A 159 -19.20 6.35 8.47
C LEU A 159 -19.98 5.68 9.60
N THR A 160 -19.76 6.09 10.86
CA THR A 160 -20.55 5.61 12.01
C THR A 160 -22.03 6.00 11.86
N LYS A 161 -22.31 7.23 11.40
CA LYS A 161 -23.69 7.68 11.13
C LYS A 161 -24.35 6.84 10.04
N GLU A 162 -23.63 6.55 8.95
CA GLU A 162 -24.12 5.65 7.90
C GLU A 162 -24.40 4.25 8.45
N PHE A 163 -23.50 3.71 9.29
CA PHE A 163 -23.67 2.39 9.90
C PHE A 163 -24.94 2.31 10.74
N LEU A 164 -25.18 3.32 11.58
CA LEU A 164 -26.37 3.41 12.43
C LEU A 164 -27.67 3.64 11.63
N ALA A 165 -27.57 4.06 10.36
CA ALA A 165 -28.72 4.28 9.48
C ALA A 165 -29.11 3.03 8.67
N VAL A 166 -28.24 2.02 8.58
CA VAL A 166 -28.52 0.78 7.83
C VAL A 166 -29.71 0.03 8.44
N GLU A 167 -29.69 -0.15 9.76
CA GLU A 167 -30.72 -0.88 10.49
C GLU A 167 -30.79 -0.40 11.93
N ARG A 168 -31.92 -0.67 12.60
CA ARG A 168 -32.01 -0.53 14.04
C ARG A 168 -31.27 -1.68 14.73
N TRP A 169 -30.00 -1.46 15.03
CA TRP A 169 -29.17 -2.42 15.74
C TRP A 169 -29.67 -2.70 17.16
N HIS A 170 -29.58 -3.96 17.57
CA HIS A 170 -29.95 -4.42 18.91
C HIS A 170 -28.73 -5.04 19.60
N PHE A 171 -28.60 -4.75 20.89
CA PHE A 171 -27.50 -5.20 21.73
C PHE A 171 -28.06 -5.73 23.04
N TRP A 172 -27.46 -6.78 23.58
CA TRP A 172 -27.89 -7.40 24.83
C TRP A 172 -26.71 -7.53 25.81
N THR A 173 -27.02 -7.61 27.11
CA THR A 173 -26.02 -7.83 28.17
C THR A 173 -25.77 -9.31 28.46
N LEU A 174 -26.70 -10.20 28.07
CA LEU A 174 -26.59 -11.65 28.17
C LEU A 174 -27.20 -12.29 26.90
N PRO A 175 -26.81 -13.52 26.54
CA PRO A 175 -27.25 -14.15 25.29
C PRO A 175 -28.75 -14.45 25.27
N ASP A 176 -29.37 -14.75 26.42
CA ASP A 176 -30.76 -15.24 26.47
C ASP A 176 -31.80 -14.19 26.92
N THR A 177 -31.42 -12.92 27.08
CA THR A 177 -32.41 -11.90 27.51
C THR A 177 -33.30 -11.46 26.35
N SER A 178 -34.57 -11.17 26.61
CA SER A 178 -35.40 -10.45 25.64
C SER A 178 -35.04 -8.97 25.55
N ASP A 179 -34.46 -8.42 26.61
CA ASP A 179 -34.37 -6.98 26.82
C ASP A 179 -33.14 -6.42 26.10
N ALA A 180 -33.37 -5.92 24.90
CA ALA A 180 -32.37 -5.19 24.14
C ALA A 180 -32.09 -3.82 24.80
N MET A 181 -30.82 -3.44 24.82
CA MET A 181 -30.39 -2.13 25.27
C MET A 181 -30.79 -1.04 24.29
N SER A 182 -31.04 0.16 24.82
CA SER A 182 -31.15 1.35 23.98
C SER A 182 -29.80 1.69 23.35
N LEU A 183 -29.81 2.25 22.14
CA LEU A 183 -28.59 2.74 21.49
C LEU A 183 -27.85 3.74 22.40
N ALA A 184 -28.58 4.60 23.11
CA ALA A 184 -28.00 5.55 24.05
C ALA A 184 -27.22 4.86 25.20
N ASN A 185 -27.69 3.70 25.69
CA ASN A 185 -26.97 2.95 26.72
C ASN A 185 -25.73 2.25 26.13
N VAL A 186 -25.85 1.70 24.93
CA VAL A 186 -24.71 1.06 24.22
C VAL A 186 -23.60 2.08 23.97
N MET A 187 -23.95 3.26 23.46
CA MET A 187 -23.00 4.34 23.16
C MET A 187 -22.36 4.96 24.41
N GLN A 188 -22.91 4.72 25.61
CA GLN A 188 -22.20 5.07 26.85
C GLN A 188 -20.98 4.17 27.10
N GLY A 189 -20.87 3.03 26.41
CA GLY A 189 -19.73 2.12 26.43
C GLY A 189 -19.38 1.56 27.82
N GLN A 190 -20.36 1.47 28.73
CA GLN A 190 -20.13 1.06 30.12
C GLN A 190 -20.02 -0.45 30.32
N HIS A 191 -20.51 -1.23 29.35
CA HIS A 191 -20.47 -2.69 29.39
C HIS A 191 -19.16 -3.18 28.79
N SER A 192 -18.45 -4.09 29.47
CA SER A 192 -17.23 -4.72 28.92
C SER A 192 -17.52 -5.71 27.80
N THR A 193 -18.72 -6.27 27.80
CA THR A 193 -19.18 -7.31 26.87
C THR A 193 -20.59 -6.99 26.41
N LEU A 194 -20.86 -7.22 25.13
CA LEU A 194 -22.16 -7.08 24.50
C LEU A 194 -22.47 -8.35 23.72
N PHE A 195 -23.75 -8.65 23.54
CA PHE A 195 -24.20 -9.68 22.62
C PHE A 195 -24.89 -8.99 21.43
N VAL A 196 -24.63 -9.47 20.22
CA VAL A 196 -25.12 -8.87 18.97
C VAL A 196 -25.59 -9.96 17.99
N SER A 197 -26.36 -9.58 16.97
CA SER A 197 -26.77 -10.53 15.93
C SER A 197 -25.65 -10.81 14.92
N GLU A 198 -25.75 -11.94 14.21
CA GLU A 198 -24.89 -12.24 13.06
C GLU A 198 -24.93 -11.12 12.00
N THR A 199 -26.12 -10.58 11.74
CA THR A 199 -26.32 -9.46 10.80
C THR A 199 -25.52 -8.23 11.22
N TYR A 200 -25.46 -7.92 12.52
CA TYR A 200 -24.62 -6.85 13.04
C TYR A 200 -23.14 -7.12 12.76
N LEU A 201 -22.66 -8.33 13.04
CA LEU A 201 -21.27 -8.72 12.80
C LEU A 201 -20.88 -8.58 11.32
N ARG A 202 -21.73 -9.02 10.40
CA ARG A 202 -21.46 -8.92 8.95
C ARG A 202 -21.37 -7.46 8.52
N HIS A 203 -22.29 -6.62 8.97
CA HIS A 203 -22.28 -5.20 8.63
C HIS A 203 -21.08 -4.47 9.24
N ARG A 204 -20.76 -4.69 10.52
CA ARG A 204 -19.59 -4.02 11.13
C ARG A 204 -18.29 -4.41 10.44
N CYS A 205 -18.14 -5.64 9.93
CA CYS A 205 -16.98 -6.05 9.14
C CYS A 205 -16.88 -5.28 7.82
N VAL A 206 -17.98 -5.20 7.06
CA VAL A 206 -18.01 -4.39 5.82
C VAL A 206 -17.67 -2.93 6.12
N PHE A 207 -18.20 -2.38 7.21
CA PHE A 207 -17.93 -1.00 7.60
C PHE A 207 -16.50 -0.79 8.12
N ALA A 208 -15.90 -1.75 8.82
CA ALA A 208 -14.48 -1.70 9.18
C ALA A 208 -13.58 -1.67 7.94
N TRP A 209 -13.86 -2.50 6.93
CA TRP A 209 -13.14 -2.44 5.65
C TRP A 209 -13.34 -1.10 4.92
N ARG A 210 -14.55 -0.54 4.95
CA ARG A 210 -14.81 0.82 4.41
C ARG A 210 -14.02 1.88 5.18
N LYS A 211 -13.94 1.77 6.51
CA LYS A 211 -13.18 2.67 7.39
C LYS A 211 -11.69 2.64 7.03
N LEU A 212 -11.13 1.44 6.87
CA LEU A 212 -9.75 1.25 6.41
C LEU A 212 -9.50 1.91 5.05
N HIS A 213 -10.37 1.64 4.06
CA HIS A 213 -10.22 2.19 2.73
C HIS A 213 -10.32 3.73 2.71
N ARG A 214 -11.24 4.31 3.49
CA ARG A 214 -11.34 5.77 3.66
C ARG A 214 -10.09 6.35 4.30
N ALA A 215 -9.53 5.67 5.31
CA ALA A 215 -8.30 6.10 5.96
C ALA A 215 -7.10 6.08 5.02
N VAL A 216 -6.99 5.06 4.16
CA VAL A 216 -5.95 4.99 3.11
C VAL A 216 -6.09 6.16 2.12
N LEU A 217 -7.31 6.42 1.62
CA LEU A 217 -7.53 7.49 0.64
C LEU A 217 -7.28 8.90 1.20
N ASN A 218 -7.62 9.10 2.48
CA ASN A 218 -7.53 10.41 3.11
C ASN A 218 -6.25 10.60 3.94
N SER A 219 -5.40 9.57 4.03
CA SER A 219 -4.22 9.54 4.90
C SER A 219 -4.55 9.92 6.36
N THR A 220 -5.67 9.39 6.87
CA THR A 220 -6.12 9.63 8.25
C THR A 220 -5.75 8.46 9.15
N ALA A 221 -5.72 8.72 10.46
CA ALA A 221 -5.50 7.66 11.43
C ALA A 221 -6.67 6.67 11.48
N VAL A 222 -6.36 5.44 11.89
CA VAL A 222 -7.34 4.36 12.05
C VAL A 222 -6.99 3.50 13.27
N ASP A 223 -8.01 2.89 13.88
CA ASP A 223 -7.85 2.03 15.05
C ASP A 223 -7.24 0.66 14.70
N ALA A 224 -6.52 0.10 15.68
CA ALA A 224 -5.87 -1.20 15.54
C ALA A 224 -6.83 -2.39 15.40
N TYR A 225 -8.11 -2.25 15.74
CA TYR A 225 -9.11 -3.29 15.41
C TYR A 225 -9.32 -3.37 13.89
N THR A 226 -9.47 -2.21 13.25
CA THR A 226 -9.70 -2.11 11.81
C THR A 226 -8.49 -2.51 10.95
N THR A 227 -7.26 -2.27 11.44
CA THR A 227 -6.02 -2.67 10.74
C THR A 227 -5.45 -4.00 11.21
N GLY A 228 -5.97 -4.55 12.32
CA GLY A 228 -5.44 -5.74 12.94
C GLY A 228 -5.73 -7.01 12.14
N TRP A 229 -4.76 -7.92 12.15
CA TRP A 229 -4.92 -9.24 11.52
C TRP A 229 -6.05 -10.04 12.16
N ASP A 230 -6.16 -10.03 13.49
CA ASP A 230 -7.18 -10.79 14.21
C ASP A 230 -8.60 -10.34 13.83
N GLY A 231 -8.84 -9.02 13.76
CA GLY A 231 -10.13 -8.49 13.31
C GLY A 231 -10.46 -8.86 11.87
N MET A 232 -9.46 -8.89 10.98
CA MET A 232 -9.63 -9.36 9.61
C MET A 232 -10.02 -10.84 9.55
N MET A 233 -9.35 -11.70 10.34
CA MET A 233 -9.62 -13.14 10.38
C MET A 233 -11.01 -13.46 10.97
N GLU A 234 -11.42 -12.76 12.04
CA GLU A 234 -12.77 -12.88 12.60
C GLU A 234 -13.84 -12.56 11.55
N CYS A 235 -13.62 -11.50 10.78
CA CYS A 235 -14.52 -11.13 9.68
C CYS A 235 -14.48 -12.16 8.55
N GLU A 236 -13.32 -12.65 8.14
CA GLU A 236 -13.20 -13.68 7.11
C GLU A 236 -14.02 -14.93 7.48
N GLU A 237 -13.86 -15.43 8.71
CA GLU A 237 -14.57 -16.62 9.18
C GLU A 237 -16.08 -16.44 9.13
N LEU A 238 -16.56 -15.27 9.55
CA LEU A 238 -17.98 -14.93 9.48
C LEU A 238 -18.54 -14.99 8.05
N PHE A 239 -17.73 -14.66 7.03
CA PHE A 239 -18.17 -14.69 5.63
C PHE A 239 -18.02 -16.05 4.93
N LYS A 240 -17.40 -17.06 5.56
CA LYS A 240 -17.30 -18.41 4.98
C LYS A 240 -18.62 -19.16 5.00
N ASP A 241 -19.41 -18.98 6.06
CA ASP A 241 -20.67 -19.69 6.21
C ASP A 241 -21.84 -18.94 5.58
N GLY A 242 -22.54 -19.60 4.65
CA GLY A 242 -23.77 -19.11 4.02
C GLY A 242 -25.06 -19.44 4.80
N ARG A 243 -24.94 -20.02 6.00
CA ARG A 243 -26.08 -20.40 6.85
C ARG A 243 -26.32 -19.30 7.88
N THR A 244 -27.55 -18.82 7.95
CA THR A 244 -28.00 -17.92 9.01
C THR A 244 -28.10 -18.67 10.34
N ASP A 245 -27.56 -18.11 11.41
CA ASP A 245 -27.49 -18.65 12.78
C ASP A 245 -28.86 -18.78 13.51
N GLY A 246 -29.97 -18.71 12.78
CA GLY A 246 -31.31 -18.95 13.36
C GLY A 246 -31.67 -18.01 14.52
N GLY A 247 -30.99 -16.87 14.64
CA GLY A 247 -31.20 -15.89 15.70
C GLY A 247 -30.30 -16.04 16.94
N ALA A 248 -29.25 -16.86 16.90
CA ALA A 248 -28.27 -16.84 17.99
C ALA A 248 -27.48 -15.51 18.00
N ARG A 249 -26.88 -15.27 19.15
CA ARG A 249 -26.24 -14.00 19.50
C ARG A 249 -24.79 -14.23 19.82
N PHE A 250 -23.96 -13.37 19.27
CA PHE A 250 -22.51 -13.46 19.35
C PHE A 250 -22.00 -12.48 20.38
N GLU A 251 -21.11 -12.99 21.23
CA GLU A 251 -20.41 -12.18 22.21
C GLU A 251 -19.38 -11.28 21.51
N VAL A 252 -19.35 -10.00 21.85
CA VAL A 252 -18.33 -9.03 21.44
C VAL A 252 -17.82 -8.28 22.66
N THR A 253 -16.49 -8.19 22.76
CA THR A 253 -15.82 -7.48 23.87
C THR A 253 -15.53 -6.05 23.47
N VAL A 254 -15.78 -5.11 24.38
CA VAL A 254 -15.46 -3.69 24.18
C VAL A 254 -13.94 -3.49 24.21
N GLY A 255 -13.41 -2.99 23.10
CA GLY A 255 -11.98 -2.75 22.91
C GLY A 255 -11.51 -1.35 23.31
N TYR A 256 -10.21 -1.24 23.52
CA TYR A 256 -9.48 0.02 23.70
C TYR A 256 -8.21 0.04 22.82
N PRO A 257 -8.36 -0.11 21.50
CA PRO A 257 -7.23 -0.29 20.60
C PRO A 257 -6.38 0.98 20.51
N GLU A 258 -5.13 0.81 20.09
CA GLU A 258 -4.31 1.94 19.68
C GLU A 258 -4.90 2.61 18.43
N CYS A 259 -4.66 3.91 18.33
CA CYS A 259 -4.95 4.70 17.13
C CYS A 259 -3.62 4.96 16.44
N ARG A 260 -3.50 4.72 15.13
CA ARG A 260 -2.25 4.90 14.37
C ARG A 260 -2.50 5.69 13.08
N ALA A 261 -1.62 6.63 12.76
CA ALA A 261 -1.71 7.50 11.59
C ALA A 261 -0.86 7.04 10.39
N GLU A 262 -0.05 6.00 10.58
CA GLU A 262 0.91 5.52 9.58
C GLU A 262 0.56 4.08 9.18
N PHE A 263 0.55 3.83 7.87
CA PHE A 263 0.32 2.54 7.21
C PHE A 263 1.62 2.06 6.57
#